data_AF-A0A815TM67-F1
#
_entry.id   AF-A0A815TM67-F1
#
_cell.length_a   1.000
_cell.length_b   1.000
_cell.length_c   1.000
_cell.angle_alpha   90.00
_cell.angle_beta   90.00
_cell.angle_gamma   90.00
#
_symmetry.space_group_name_H-M   'P 1'
#
loop_
_entity.id
_entity.type
_entity.pdbx_description
1 polymer ?
#
loop_
_entity_poly.entity_id
_entity_poly.type
_entity_poly.pdbx_seq_one_letter_code
_entity_poly.pdbx_strand_id
1 'polypeptide(L)'
;MMRLSVIYIEKDTYEESVKIQTGSKQGHAINRRSQKYHEVNFPCIEPWCVVTCMNLYGAIHGERLSPEQRIHIAIDKGLDNETNQLISQYPPPKTCTYRNISNGSSFLRQPFTVNYFPLAFGFIETYLLGTISRTVYYEDKHQMVNETCIPKKSRDFSRLIPGDFTTYEFQFGDEAEYKRQYMSAYFAITKKKGGWDCNRHYEIIASAAMPYFENLNESGSYTLSHLPKSLLNDARSMHGIKRTEMELDHAVFNFTHYFILLHRLIYYSRHRLTTRKLTEYILKTVNYSQHQNMSARNSVLYISHASPDYMKDLMLHGFTLIFKENLHVYEPPEFMYKYSFKNTWTFNSTQKYYRKALYGLGYGYALSLRNYEHLWRRDKAELSSERVVKQHILRRKYDLIVFGSIIRENRFFDFVTQYYEQYKIIVIDGEDEMKDIRRSHYARHAMYFLREIPDDCNKFS
;
A
#
# COMPACT_ATOMS: atom_id res chain seq x y z
N MET A 1 12.68 -36.83 -7.78
CA MET A 1 13.66 -35.75 -7.50
C MET A 1 12.97 -34.39 -7.71
N MET A 2 12.55 -33.72 -6.63
CA MET A 2 11.89 -32.40 -6.68
C MET A 2 12.91 -31.33 -7.08
N ARG A 3 12.64 -30.55 -8.14
CA ARG A 3 13.41 -29.34 -8.46
C ARG A 3 12.80 -28.16 -7.69
N LEU A 4 13.60 -27.59 -6.78
CA LEU A 4 13.28 -26.37 -6.04
C LEU A 4 13.52 -25.14 -6.94
N SER A 5 12.68 -24.11 -6.81
CA SER A 5 12.89 -22.80 -7.45
C SER A 5 12.97 -21.75 -6.35
N VAL A 6 14.03 -20.95 -6.35
CA VAL A 6 14.39 -19.99 -5.29
C VAL A 6 14.20 -18.58 -5.83
N ILE A 7 13.42 -17.75 -5.14
CA ILE A 7 13.41 -16.29 -5.37
C ILE A 7 14.26 -15.65 -4.27
N TYR A 8 15.22 -14.84 -4.69
CA TYR A 8 16.04 -14.03 -3.80
C TYR A 8 15.25 -12.77 -3.43
N ILE A 9 14.99 -12.58 -2.13
CA ILE A 9 14.67 -11.25 -1.62
C ILE A 9 16.01 -10.58 -1.33
N GLU A 10 16.36 -9.57 -2.12
CA GLU A 10 17.49 -8.68 -1.80
C GLU A 10 17.27 -8.08 -0.41
N LYS A 11 18.23 -8.31 0.48
CA LYS A 11 18.49 -7.34 1.55
C LYS A 11 18.88 -6.07 0.80
N ASP A 12 18.30 -4.91 1.11
CA ASP A 12 18.85 -3.63 0.64
C ASP A 12 20.28 -3.55 1.21
N THR A 13 21.26 -4.02 0.45
CA THR A 13 22.65 -4.07 0.87
C THR A 13 23.17 -2.65 0.84
N TYR A 14 23.34 -2.10 2.03
CA TYR A 14 24.12 -0.89 2.30
C TYR A 14 25.60 -1.13 1.99
N GLU A 15 25.96 -1.27 0.73
CA GLU A 15 27.35 -1.21 0.31
C GLU A 15 27.47 -0.36 -0.93
N GLU A 16 27.66 0.94 -0.72
CA GLU A 16 28.56 1.72 -1.57
C GLU A 16 29.15 2.90 -0.78
N SER A 17 30.42 2.75 -0.40
CA SER A 17 31.38 3.81 -0.05
C SER A 17 31.23 4.60 1.26
N VAL A 18 31.03 3.93 2.39
CA VAL A 18 31.55 4.48 3.67
C VAL A 18 32.97 3.94 3.83
N LYS A 19 33.99 4.80 3.68
CA LYS A 19 35.36 4.47 4.10
C LYS A 19 35.35 4.23 5.62
N ILE A 20 35.20 2.98 6.02
CA ILE A 20 35.31 2.56 7.42
C ILE A 20 36.80 2.59 7.78
N GLN A 21 37.24 3.59 8.54
CA GLN A 21 38.50 3.51 9.28
C GLN A 21 38.33 2.45 10.37
N THR A 22 38.98 1.31 10.21
CA THR A 22 39.02 0.25 11.21
C THR A 22 39.89 0.68 12.39
N GLY A 23 39.24 1.13 13.46
CA GLY A 23 39.82 1.27 14.80
C GLY A 23 39.40 0.10 15.68
N SER A 24 40.38 -0.62 16.23
CA SER A 24 40.23 -1.87 16.96
C SER A 24 39.68 -1.74 18.39
N LYS A 25 38.96 -2.79 18.82
CA LYS A 25 38.72 -3.30 20.20
C LYS A 25 37.83 -2.49 21.16
N GLN A 26 36.66 -3.03 21.48
CA GLN A 26 36.43 -3.77 22.74
C GLN A 26 35.02 -4.40 22.75
N GLY A 27 34.94 -5.67 23.14
CA GLY A 27 33.72 -6.47 23.11
C GLY A 27 32.70 -6.08 24.18
N HIS A 28 31.43 -6.21 23.84
CA HIS A 28 30.34 -6.28 24.81
C HIS A 28 29.55 -7.56 24.57
N ALA A 29 29.28 -8.24 25.68
CA ALA A 29 28.68 -9.56 25.75
C ALA A 29 27.26 -9.58 25.16
N ILE A 30 27.04 -10.49 24.21
CA ILE A 30 25.71 -10.85 23.71
C ILE A 30 25.01 -11.63 24.82
N ASN A 31 23.89 -11.10 25.29
CA ASN A 31 23.07 -11.65 26.35
C ASN A 31 22.47 -13.02 25.90
N ARG A 32 22.87 -14.10 26.57
CA ARG A 32 22.46 -15.51 26.29
C ARG A 32 21.02 -15.81 26.72
N ARG A 33 20.02 -15.09 26.21
CA ARG A 33 18.59 -15.39 26.46
C ARG A 33 17.70 -15.56 25.22
N SER A 34 18.24 -15.60 24.01
CA SER A 34 17.45 -15.78 22.77
C SER A 34 17.54 -17.18 22.13
N GLN A 35 18.24 -18.14 22.73
CA GLN A 35 18.57 -19.41 22.05
C GLN A 35 17.39 -20.38 21.81
N LYS A 36 16.16 -20.06 22.23
CA LYS A 36 14.95 -20.85 21.90
C LYS A 36 14.21 -20.40 20.63
N TYR A 37 14.60 -19.30 20.00
CA TYR A 37 13.88 -18.74 18.84
C TYR A 37 14.19 -19.43 17.50
N HIS A 38 15.20 -20.30 17.44
CA HIS A 38 15.74 -20.86 16.19
C HIS A 38 15.43 -22.35 15.93
N GLU A 39 14.59 -23.00 16.75
CA GLU A 39 14.37 -24.46 16.64
C GLU A 39 13.23 -24.90 15.70
N VAL A 40 12.72 -24.02 14.83
CA VAL A 40 11.83 -24.44 13.74
C VAL A 40 12.54 -24.18 12.42
N ASN A 41 12.93 -25.26 11.73
CA ASN A 41 13.59 -25.24 10.42
C ASN A 41 12.71 -24.54 9.36
N PHE A 42 12.89 -23.24 9.21
CA PHE A 42 12.95 -22.56 7.93
C PHE A 42 14.36 -21.97 7.85
N PRO A 43 15.27 -22.46 6.99
CA PRO A 43 16.63 -21.97 6.98
C PRO A 43 16.63 -20.50 6.53
N CYS A 44 17.35 -19.62 7.21
CA CYS A 44 18.35 -18.74 6.60
C CYS A 44 19.03 -17.82 7.63
N ILE A 45 20.36 -17.86 7.68
CA ILE A 45 21.24 -16.77 8.11
C ILE A 45 22.18 -16.52 6.92
N GLU A 46 22.07 -15.32 6.34
CA GLU A 46 22.90 -14.61 5.33
C GLU A 46 23.55 -15.36 4.13
N PRO A 47 23.67 -14.69 2.95
CA PRO A 47 23.29 -13.30 2.64
C PRO A 47 21.90 -13.14 2.04
N TRP A 48 21.17 -14.25 1.81
CA TRP A 48 19.91 -14.24 1.10
C TRP A 48 18.86 -15.04 1.86
N CYS A 49 17.69 -14.43 2.09
CA CYS A 49 16.56 -15.17 2.59
C CYS A 49 15.84 -15.80 1.41
N VAL A 50 16.09 -17.09 1.21
CA VAL A 50 15.45 -17.89 0.17
C VAL A 50 13.99 -18.07 0.52
N VAL A 51 13.10 -17.33 -0.14
CA VAL A 51 11.67 -17.64 -0.09
C VAL A 51 11.43 -18.88 -0.92
N THR A 52 11.02 -19.96 -0.25
CA THR A 52 10.61 -21.18 -0.93
C THR A 52 9.15 -21.05 -1.34
N CYS A 53 8.94 -20.76 -2.63
CA CYS A 53 7.60 -20.73 -3.22
C CYS A 53 7.07 -22.16 -3.35
N MET A 54 5.77 -22.34 -3.19
CA MET A 54 5.10 -23.58 -3.57
C MET A 54 5.16 -23.76 -5.09
N ASN A 55 5.11 -25.00 -5.55
CA ASN A 55 4.85 -25.32 -6.95
C ASN A 55 3.34 -25.59 -7.08
N LEU A 56 2.59 -24.58 -7.51
CA LEU A 56 1.14 -24.60 -7.64
C LEU A 56 0.67 -25.42 -8.84
N TYR A 57 1.54 -25.69 -9.82
CA TYR A 57 1.19 -26.37 -11.07
C TYR A 57 1.65 -27.84 -11.14
N GLY A 58 2.46 -28.31 -10.18
CA GLY A 58 2.95 -29.70 -10.13
C GLY A 58 4.16 -30.01 -11.04
N ALA A 59 4.40 -31.29 -11.34
CA ALA A 59 5.45 -31.72 -12.24
C ALA A 59 4.98 -31.60 -13.70
N ILE A 60 5.74 -30.85 -14.51
CA ILE A 60 5.30 -30.29 -15.81
C ILE A 60 5.28 -31.31 -16.98
N HIS A 61 5.66 -32.57 -16.77
CA HIS A 61 5.83 -33.51 -17.88
C HIS A 61 4.66 -34.50 -18.02
N GLY A 62 3.73 -34.20 -18.93
CA GLY A 62 2.75 -35.16 -19.44
C GLY A 62 1.62 -35.55 -18.47
N GLU A 63 1.56 -34.95 -17.28
CA GLU A 63 0.54 -35.24 -16.28
C GLU A 63 -0.72 -34.36 -16.47
N ARG A 64 -1.89 -34.96 -16.26
CA ARG A 64 -3.17 -34.25 -16.30
C ARG A 64 -3.29 -33.37 -15.05
N LEU A 65 -3.40 -32.05 -15.25
CA LEU A 65 -3.59 -31.08 -14.18
C LEU A 65 -4.80 -31.43 -13.28
N SER A 66 -4.68 -31.24 -11.97
CA SER A 66 -5.82 -31.32 -11.05
C SER A 66 -6.79 -30.14 -11.28
N PRO A 67 -8.06 -30.24 -10.81
CA PRO A 67 -8.99 -29.10 -10.85
C PRO A 67 -8.42 -27.84 -10.20
N GLU A 68 -7.69 -27.98 -9.10
CA GLU A 68 -7.16 -26.87 -8.30
C GLU A 68 -5.94 -26.24 -8.97
N GLN A 69 -5.07 -27.05 -9.58
CA GLN A 69 -3.98 -26.54 -10.42
C GLN A 69 -4.50 -25.72 -11.61
N ARG A 70 -5.61 -26.15 -12.24
CA ARG A 70 -6.27 -25.37 -13.29
C ARG A 70 -6.79 -24.03 -12.79
N ILE A 71 -7.31 -23.95 -11.56
CA ILE A 71 -7.74 -22.68 -10.95
C ILE A 71 -6.53 -21.76 -10.76
N HIS A 72 -5.41 -22.25 -10.21
CA HIS A 72 -4.21 -21.43 -10.06
C HIS A 72 -3.70 -20.89 -11.41
N ILE A 73 -3.65 -21.73 -12.45
CA ILE A 73 -3.28 -21.30 -13.81
C ILE A 73 -4.28 -20.26 -14.34
N ALA A 74 -5.58 -20.46 -14.13
CA ALA A 74 -6.60 -19.51 -14.54
C ALA A 74 -6.42 -18.15 -13.84
N ILE A 75 -6.08 -18.12 -12.55
CA ILE A 75 -5.79 -16.88 -11.82
C ILE A 75 -4.59 -16.16 -12.45
N ASP A 76 -3.43 -16.82 -12.59
CA ASP A 76 -2.22 -16.18 -13.14
C ASP A 76 -2.37 -15.75 -14.61
N LYS A 77 -3.25 -16.40 -15.37
CA LYS A 77 -3.62 -15.99 -16.74
C LYS A 77 -4.69 -14.91 -16.80
N GLY A 78 -5.27 -14.49 -15.67
CA GLY A 78 -6.37 -13.52 -15.63
C GLY A 78 -7.69 -14.04 -16.19
N LEU A 79 -7.92 -15.36 -16.10
CA LEU A 79 -9.12 -16.05 -16.58
C LEU A 79 -10.06 -16.50 -15.45
N ASP A 80 -9.67 -16.33 -14.18
CA ASP A 80 -10.53 -16.67 -13.03
C ASP A 80 -11.69 -15.67 -12.89
N ASN A 81 -12.91 -16.14 -13.14
CA ASN A 81 -14.12 -15.32 -13.16
C ASN A 81 -14.37 -14.61 -11.82
N GLU A 82 -14.22 -15.31 -10.70
CA GLU A 82 -14.45 -14.74 -9.37
C GLU A 82 -13.51 -13.56 -9.09
N THR A 83 -12.22 -13.72 -9.38
CA THR A 83 -11.24 -12.65 -9.21
C THR A 83 -11.49 -11.48 -10.17
N ASN A 84 -11.83 -11.78 -11.43
CA ASN A 84 -12.10 -10.74 -12.43
C ASN A 84 -13.35 -9.92 -12.10
N GLN A 85 -14.40 -10.54 -11.55
CA GLN A 85 -15.57 -9.82 -11.05
C GLN A 85 -15.22 -8.85 -9.93
N LEU A 86 -14.34 -9.24 -9.00
CA LEU A 86 -13.85 -8.34 -7.96
C LEU A 86 -13.03 -7.18 -8.55
N ILE A 87 -12.16 -7.46 -9.52
CA ILE A 87 -11.30 -6.43 -10.15
C ILE A 87 -12.11 -5.40 -10.95
N SER A 88 -13.18 -5.84 -11.62
CA SER A 88 -13.99 -4.96 -12.48
C SER A 88 -14.85 -3.97 -11.69
N GLN A 89 -15.10 -4.24 -10.41
CA GLN A 89 -15.92 -3.39 -9.54
C GLN A 89 -15.07 -2.28 -8.93
N TYR A 90 -15.36 -1.03 -9.31
CA TYR A 90 -14.81 0.15 -8.62
C TYR A 90 -15.75 0.58 -7.50
N PRO A 91 -15.21 1.05 -6.36
CA PRO A 91 -16.05 1.48 -5.26
C PRO A 91 -16.86 2.73 -5.67
N PRO A 92 -18.18 2.75 -5.43
CA PRO A 92 -19.02 3.89 -5.80
C PRO A 92 -18.71 5.10 -4.89
N PRO A 93 -18.93 6.34 -5.37
CA PRO A 93 -18.85 7.50 -4.52
C PRO A 93 -19.94 7.49 -3.45
N LYS A 94 -19.65 8.06 -2.27
CA LYS A 94 -20.65 8.40 -1.27
C LYS A 94 -21.19 9.79 -1.56
N THR A 95 -22.46 9.88 -1.91
CA THR A 95 -23.16 11.15 -2.04
C THR A 95 -23.70 11.60 -0.68
N CYS A 96 -23.38 12.83 -0.29
CA CYS A 96 -23.84 13.46 0.95
C CYS A 96 -24.55 14.78 0.65
N THR A 97 -25.73 14.96 1.25
CA THR A 97 -26.52 16.19 1.13
C THR A 97 -26.49 16.95 2.45
N TYR A 98 -26.03 18.20 2.41
CA TYR A 98 -25.93 19.07 3.57
C TYR A 98 -26.99 20.17 3.52
N ARG A 99 -27.53 20.50 4.70
CA ARG A 99 -28.40 21.68 4.91
C ARG A 99 -27.54 22.77 5.53
N ASN A 100 -27.65 24.02 5.06
CA ASN A 100 -26.96 25.13 5.69
C ASN A 100 -27.58 25.39 7.07
N ILE A 101 -26.84 25.10 8.14
CA ILE A 101 -27.23 25.47 9.50
C ILE A 101 -26.46 26.75 9.83
N SER A 102 -27.15 27.90 9.81
CA SER A 102 -26.64 29.09 10.49
C SER A 102 -27.76 29.70 11.32
N ASN A 103 -27.51 29.79 12.63
CA ASN A 103 -28.24 30.65 13.55
C ASN A 103 -28.16 32.09 13.03
N GLY A 104 -29.27 32.64 12.55
CA GLY A 104 -29.39 34.07 12.23
C GLY A 104 -29.15 34.44 10.77
N SER A 105 -30.07 34.06 9.89
CA SER A 105 -30.66 34.94 8.86
C SER A 105 -31.58 34.11 7.96
N SER A 106 -32.84 34.54 7.86
CA SER A 106 -33.96 33.83 7.24
C SER A 106 -33.96 33.90 5.71
N PHE A 107 -32.85 33.56 5.07
CA PHE A 107 -32.83 33.26 3.63
C PHE A 107 -32.51 31.79 3.44
N LEU A 108 -33.53 31.02 3.05
CA LEU A 108 -33.51 29.61 2.69
C LEU A 108 -32.37 29.33 1.68
N ARG A 109 -31.17 29.01 2.16
CA ARG A 109 -30.12 28.52 1.27
C ARG A 109 -30.44 27.07 0.92
N GLN A 110 -30.58 26.80 -0.37
CA GLN A 110 -30.89 25.47 -0.88
C GLN A 110 -29.86 24.43 -0.38
N PRO A 111 -30.31 23.19 -0.09
CA PRO A 111 -29.41 22.10 0.24
C PRO A 111 -28.41 21.88 -0.91
N PHE A 112 -27.19 21.50 -0.58
CA PHE A 112 -26.17 21.17 -1.58
C PHE A 112 -25.70 19.74 -1.39
N THR A 113 -25.26 19.14 -2.48
CA THR A 113 -24.80 17.75 -2.51
C THR A 113 -23.35 17.70 -2.94
N VAL A 114 -22.57 16.83 -2.30
CA VAL A 114 -21.17 16.55 -2.63
C VAL A 114 -20.93 15.06 -2.70
N ASN A 115 -19.89 14.67 -3.43
CA ASN A 115 -19.47 13.28 -3.58
C ASN A 115 -18.10 13.09 -2.92
N TYR A 116 -17.99 12.05 -2.08
CA TYR A 116 -16.73 11.56 -1.55
C TYR A 116 -16.36 10.26 -2.25
N PHE A 117 -15.19 10.23 -2.89
CA PHE A 117 -14.67 9.08 -3.60
C PHE A 117 -13.81 8.25 -2.64
N PRO A 118 -14.10 6.95 -2.45
CA PRO A 118 -13.32 6.14 -1.54
C PRO A 118 -11.88 5.97 -1.99
N LEU A 119 -10.95 6.09 -1.05
CA LEU A 119 -9.53 5.81 -1.26
C LEU A 119 -9.02 4.84 -0.19
N ALA A 120 -7.89 4.22 -0.49
CA ALA A 120 -7.19 3.30 0.39
C ALA A 120 -5.70 3.64 0.36
N PHE A 121 -4.93 3.25 1.39
CA PHE A 121 -3.47 3.43 1.36
C PHE A 121 -2.82 2.68 0.18
N GLY A 122 -3.16 1.39 0.05
CA GLY A 122 -2.47 0.46 -0.84
C GLY A 122 -1.04 0.17 -0.42
N PHE A 123 -0.27 -0.44 -1.31
CA PHE A 123 1.15 -0.71 -1.09
C PHE A 123 1.99 -0.47 -2.34
N ILE A 124 3.30 -0.44 -2.16
CA ILE A 124 4.26 -0.27 -3.24
C ILE A 124 4.51 -1.64 -3.89
N GLU A 125 4.35 -1.68 -5.21
CA GLU A 125 4.31 -2.92 -5.99
C GLU A 125 5.54 -3.81 -5.80
N THR A 126 6.72 -3.23 -5.55
CA THR A 126 7.97 -3.96 -5.30
C THR A 126 7.95 -4.82 -4.03
N TYR A 127 6.97 -4.63 -3.14
CA TYR A 127 6.84 -5.48 -1.95
C TYR A 127 6.04 -6.75 -2.17
N LEU A 128 5.37 -6.89 -3.31
CA LEU A 128 4.83 -8.17 -3.69
C LEU A 128 5.96 -9.09 -4.10
N LEU A 129 5.80 -10.36 -3.76
CA LEU A 129 6.67 -11.41 -4.29
C LEU A 129 6.61 -11.44 -5.82
N GLY A 130 7.74 -11.75 -6.44
CA GLY A 130 7.85 -11.87 -7.89
C GLY A 130 7.04 -13.04 -8.46
N THR A 131 7.16 -13.22 -9.77
CA THR A 131 6.62 -14.39 -10.48
C THR A 131 7.74 -15.29 -10.97
N ILE A 132 7.43 -16.57 -11.18
CA ILE A 132 8.34 -17.58 -11.73
C ILE A 132 7.79 -18.04 -13.07
N SER A 133 8.52 -17.82 -14.15
CA SER A 133 8.12 -18.33 -15.46
C SER A 133 8.21 -19.86 -15.49
N ARG A 134 7.08 -20.53 -15.76
CA ARG A 134 6.97 -21.98 -15.92
C ARG A 134 6.34 -22.33 -17.25
N THR A 135 6.84 -23.37 -17.89
CA THR A 135 6.12 -24.04 -18.98
C THR A 135 5.08 -24.98 -18.36
N VAL A 136 3.85 -24.98 -18.83
CA VAL A 136 2.80 -25.92 -18.41
C VAL A 136 2.11 -26.50 -19.65
N TYR A 137 1.64 -27.74 -19.57
CA TYR A 137 0.76 -28.32 -20.59
C TYR A 137 -0.70 -28.04 -20.22
N TYR A 138 -1.34 -27.13 -20.95
CA TYR A 138 -2.69 -26.63 -20.65
C TYR A 138 -3.44 -26.37 -21.96
N GLU A 139 -4.69 -26.85 -22.06
CA GLU A 139 -5.50 -26.81 -23.30
C GLU A 139 -4.77 -27.42 -24.51
N ASP A 140 -4.25 -28.63 -24.34
CA ASP A 140 -3.58 -29.42 -25.37
C ASP A 140 -2.36 -28.75 -26.05
N LYS A 141 -1.74 -27.79 -25.36
CA LYS A 141 -0.51 -27.15 -25.81
C LYS A 141 0.40 -26.76 -24.65
N HIS A 142 1.71 -26.69 -24.94
CA HIS A 142 2.67 -26.10 -24.01
C HIS A 142 2.53 -24.57 -24.01
N GLN A 143 2.38 -23.99 -22.83
CA GLN A 143 2.25 -22.55 -22.64
C GLN A 143 3.22 -22.08 -21.55
N MET A 144 3.78 -20.89 -21.70
CA MET A 144 4.52 -20.23 -20.64
C MET A 144 3.54 -19.44 -19.76
N VAL A 145 3.61 -19.65 -18.45
CA VAL A 145 2.80 -18.96 -17.44
C VAL A 145 3.73 -18.40 -16.37
N ASN A 146 3.48 -17.15 -15.96
CA ASN A 146 4.22 -16.50 -14.89
C ASN A 146 3.52 -16.81 -13.57
N GLU A 147 3.98 -17.86 -12.89
CA GLU A 147 3.41 -18.32 -11.63
C GLU A 147 3.67 -17.31 -10.51
N THR A 148 2.61 -16.88 -9.83
CA THR A 148 2.75 -16.10 -8.60
C THR A 148 3.47 -16.91 -7.52
N CYS A 149 4.57 -16.39 -6.98
CA CYS A 149 5.21 -17.01 -5.83
C CYS A 149 4.31 -16.90 -4.59
N ILE A 150 3.81 -18.04 -4.12
CA ILE A 150 3.14 -18.19 -2.82
C ILE A 150 4.09 -18.94 -1.88
N PRO A 151 4.55 -18.34 -0.76
CA PRO A 151 5.47 -19.00 0.16
C PRO A 151 4.84 -20.22 0.83
N LYS A 152 5.67 -21.24 1.07
CA LYS A 152 5.32 -22.31 2.02
C LYS A 152 5.08 -21.72 3.42
N LYS A 153 4.11 -22.29 4.13
CA LYS A 153 3.71 -21.86 5.48
C LYS A 153 4.25 -22.83 6.53
N SER A 154 4.76 -22.29 7.63
CA SER A 154 5.21 -23.03 8.83
C SER A 154 4.35 -22.82 10.06
N ARG A 155 3.50 -21.79 10.05
CA ARG A 155 2.75 -21.35 11.21
C ARG A 155 1.30 -21.14 10.84
N ASP A 156 0.43 -21.46 11.76
CA ASP A 156 -1.00 -21.21 11.62
C ASP A 156 -1.29 -19.72 11.65
N PHE A 157 -0.73 -19.01 12.63
CA PHE A 157 -0.82 -17.56 12.75
C PHE A 157 0.56 -16.90 12.92
N SER A 158 0.67 -15.66 12.43
CA SER A 158 1.83 -14.80 12.68
C SER A 158 1.90 -14.45 14.17
N ARG A 159 3.12 -14.40 14.71
CA ARG A 159 3.38 -13.96 16.09
C ARG A 159 3.25 -12.45 16.27
N LEU A 160 3.14 -11.69 15.19
CA LEU A 160 3.01 -10.24 15.23
C LEU A 160 1.58 -9.87 15.61
N ILE A 161 1.40 -9.42 16.85
CA ILE A 161 0.08 -9.13 17.40
C ILE A 161 -0.17 -7.61 17.35
N PRO A 162 -1.27 -7.15 16.72
CA PRO A 162 -1.52 -5.73 16.55
C PRO A 162 -1.80 -5.04 17.89
N GLY A 163 -0.89 -4.17 18.33
CA GLY A 163 -1.00 -3.38 19.57
C GLY A 163 -0.23 -3.96 20.76
N ASP A 164 0.37 -5.13 20.61
CA ASP A 164 1.32 -5.66 21.59
C ASP A 164 2.74 -5.43 21.10
N PHE A 165 3.35 -4.34 21.58
CA PHE A 165 4.70 -3.95 21.18
C PHE A 165 5.78 -4.98 21.55
N THR A 166 5.51 -5.89 22.50
CA THR A 166 6.47 -6.93 22.88
C THR A 166 6.69 -7.96 21.77
N THR A 167 5.74 -8.06 20.83
CA THR A 167 5.83 -8.95 19.68
C THR A 167 6.62 -8.37 18.50
N TYR A 168 7.04 -7.10 18.58
CA TYR A 168 7.78 -6.40 17.51
C TYR A 168 9.27 -6.38 17.82
N GLU A 169 9.95 -7.49 17.51
CA GLU A 169 11.38 -7.67 17.77
C GLU A 169 12.27 -7.13 16.63
N PHE A 170 11.82 -6.13 15.86
CA PHE A 170 12.52 -5.62 14.67
C PHE A 170 13.11 -4.24 14.86
N GLN A 171 14.22 -4.00 14.17
CA GLN A 171 14.90 -2.72 14.13
C GLN A 171 14.88 -2.11 12.72
N PHE A 172 15.35 -0.87 12.62
CA PHE A 172 15.54 -0.24 11.32
C PHE A 172 16.47 -1.10 10.46
N GLY A 173 16.05 -1.41 9.23
CA GLY A 173 16.77 -2.31 8.31
C GLY A 173 16.29 -3.76 8.36
N ASP A 174 15.46 -4.15 9.34
CA ASP A 174 14.95 -5.52 9.49
C ASP A 174 13.62 -5.75 8.76
N GLU A 175 13.27 -4.91 7.78
CA GLU A 175 11.98 -5.01 7.06
C GLU A 175 11.80 -6.39 6.42
N ALA A 176 12.87 -6.99 5.91
CA ALA A 176 12.83 -8.33 5.35
C ALA A 176 12.48 -9.40 6.41
N GLU A 177 12.98 -9.29 7.65
CA GLU A 177 12.62 -10.20 8.75
C GLU A 177 11.19 -9.96 9.24
N TYR A 178 10.80 -8.69 9.35
CA TYR A 178 9.42 -8.30 9.64
C TYR A 178 8.43 -8.95 8.66
N LYS A 179 8.71 -8.87 7.35
CA LYS A 179 7.90 -9.50 6.30
C LYS A 179 7.95 -11.03 6.37
N ARG A 180 9.10 -11.62 6.69
CA ARG A 180 9.24 -13.08 6.85
C ARG A 180 8.30 -13.65 7.91
N GLN A 181 8.07 -12.93 9.02
CA GLN A 181 7.12 -13.39 10.03
C GLN A 181 5.71 -13.57 9.45
N TYR A 182 5.25 -12.62 8.65
CA TYR A 182 3.97 -12.76 7.94
C TYR A 182 4.04 -13.87 6.87
N MET A 183 5.08 -13.89 6.03
CA MET A 183 5.24 -14.91 4.96
C MET A 183 5.16 -16.34 5.51
N SER A 184 5.71 -16.57 6.70
CA SER A 184 5.78 -17.87 7.36
C SER A 184 4.42 -18.39 7.87
N ALA A 185 3.39 -17.55 7.91
CA ALA A 185 2.10 -17.88 8.51
C ALA A 185 0.96 -17.98 7.48
N TYR A 186 -0.02 -18.85 7.77
CA TYR A 186 -1.29 -18.90 7.04
C TYR A 186 -2.09 -17.61 7.29
N PHE A 187 -2.31 -17.26 8.54
CA PHE A 187 -3.05 -16.06 8.91
C PHE A 187 -2.19 -15.06 9.67
N ALA A 188 -2.52 -13.77 9.57
CA ALA A 188 -1.94 -12.74 10.41
C ALA A 188 -3.04 -11.78 10.89
N ILE A 189 -3.05 -11.48 12.19
CA ILE A 189 -4.13 -10.70 12.79
C ILE A 189 -3.99 -9.24 12.36
N THR A 190 -5.10 -8.68 11.92
CA THR A 190 -5.22 -7.25 11.70
C THR A 190 -6.59 -6.75 12.16
N LYS A 191 -6.67 -5.47 12.50
CA LYS A 191 -7.86 -4.86 13.09
C LYS A 191 -7.82 -3.35 12.98
N LYS A 192 -8.96 -2.71 13.27
CA LYS A 192 -9.05 -1.26 13.46
C LYS A 192 -8.04 -0.77 14.52
N LYS A 193 -7.40 0.37 14.25
CA LYS A 193 -6.57 1.12 15.20
C LYS A 193 -7.12 2.54 15.38
N GLY A 194 -6.36 3.57 15.00
CA GLY A 194 -6.90 4.93 14.91
C GLY A 194 -8.01 4.97 13.86
N GLY A 195 -7.72 4.45 12.68
CA GLY A 195 -8.67 4.16 11.61
C GLY A 195 -8.87 2.67 11.30
N TRP A 196 -9.80 2.39 10.41
CA TRP A 196 -10.01 1.08 9.78
C TRP A 196 -8.94 0.75 8.74
N ASP A 197 -8.51 1.71 7.93
CA ASP A 197 -7.52 1.48 6.89
C ASP A 197 -6.11 1.65 7.46
N CYS A 198 -5.43 0.53 7.73
CA CYS A 198 -4.12 0.49 8.36
C CYS A 198 -3.08 -0.13 7.41
N ASN A 199 -1.84 0.36 7.43
CA ASN A 199 -0.76 -0.18 6.58
C ASN A 199 -0.53 -1.69 6.78
N ARG A 200 -0.76 -2.20 8.00
CA ARG A 200 -0.61 -3.62 8.35
C ARG A 200 -1.38 -4.56 7.41
N HIS A 201 -2.57 -4.18 6.96
CA HIS A 201 -3.38 -5.01 6.06
C HIS A 201 -2.60 -5.33 4.80
N TYR A 202 -1.96 -4.31 4.23
CA TYR A 202 -1.20 -4.40 3.01
C TYR A 202 0.16 -5.06 3.23
N GLU A 203 0.81 -4.84 4.38
CA GLU A 203 2.04 -5.55 4.74
C GLU A 203 1.84 -7.07 4.82
N ILE A 204 0.71 -7.52 5.38
CA ILE A 204 0.31 -8.93 5.44
C ILE A 204 0.08 -9.48 4.02
N ILE A 205 -0.70 -8.76 3.21
CA ILE A 205 -1.03 -9.18 1.83
C ILE A 205 0.23 -9.22 0.94
N ALA A 206 1.08 -8.20 1.02
CA ALA A 206 2.34 -8.14 0.27
C ALA A 206 3.29 -9.27 0.66
N SER A 207 3.22 -9.71 1.92
CA SER A 207 3.93 -10.88 2.44
C SER A 207 3.26 -12.22 2.05
N ALA A 208 2.30 -12.21 1.14
CA ALA A 208 1.55 -13.38 0.69
C ALA A 208 0.98 -14.21 1.85
N ALA A 209 0.45 -13.55 2.88
CA ALA A 209 -0.30 -14.16 3.98
C ALA A 209 -1.74 -13.64 3.99
N MET A 210 -2.65 -14.40 4.59
CA MET A 210 -4.05 -14.03 4.65
C MET A 210 -4.30 -13.12 5.86
N PRO A 211 -4.85 -11.91 5.70
CA PRO A 211 -5.27 -11.10 6.83
C PRO A 211 -6.44 -11.78 7.55
N TYR A 212 -6.27 -12.10 8.82
CA TYR A 212 -7.38 -12.39 9.72
C TYR A 212 -7.89 -11.06 10.27
N PHE A 213 -8.83 -10.45 9.56
CA PHE A 213 -9.32 -9.10 9.86
C PHE A 213 -10.45 -9.16 10.89
N GLU A 214 -10.17 -8.69 12.11
CA GLU A 214 -11.16 -8.62 13.19
C GLU A 214 -12.21 -7.56 12.89
N ASN A 215 -13.48 -7.94 12.99
CA ASN A 215 -14.65 -7.07 12.86
C ASN A 215 -14.69 -6.27 11.54
N LEU A 216 -14.18 -6.85 10.44
CA LEU A 216 -14.16 -6.17 9.13
C LEU A 216 -15.55 -5.68 8.68
N ASN A 217 -16.61 -6.39 9.06
CA ASN A 217 -18.01 -6.03 8.81
C ASN A 217 -18.43 -4.70 9.47
N GLU A 218 -17.75 -4.24 10.52
CA GLU A 218 -18.05 -2.98 11.20
C GLU A 218 -17.42 -1.74 10.53
N SER A 219 -16.58 -1.94 9.49
CA SER A 219 -15.92 -0.83 8.78
C SER A 219 -16.85 0.11 8.02
N GLY A 220 -18.09 -0.30 7.75
CA GLY A 220 -19.03 0.43 6.90
C GLY A 220 -18.80 0.17 5.41
N SER A 221 -19.72 0.65 4.57
CA SER A 221 -19.74 0.28 3.14
C SER A 221 -18.69 1.02 2.32
N TYR A 222 -18.36 2.26 2.70
CA TYR A 222 -17.50 3.14 1.91
C TYR A 222 -16.05 3.22 2.43
N THR A 223 -15.77 2.76 3.64
CA THR A 223 -14.41 2.63 4.18
C THR A 223 -13.82 1.27 3.80
N LEU A 224 -12.51 1.17 3.55
CA LEU A 224 -11.84 -0.07 3.07
C LEU A 224 -12.48 -0.64 1.77
N SER A 225 -13.14 0.19 0.97
CA SER A 225 -13.95 -0.26 -0.17
C SER A 225 -13.11 -0.74 -1.38
N HIS A 226 -11.81 -0.45 -1.38
CA HIS A 226 -10.86 -1.06 -2.33
C HIS A 226 -10.37 -2.44 -1.88
N LEU A 227 -10.61 -2.88 -0.64
CA LEU A 227 -10.27 -4.26 -0.23
C LEU A 227 -11.36 -5.23 -0.68
N PRO A 228 -11.02 -6.47 -1.08
CA PRO A 228 -11.98 -7.49 -1.46
C PRO A 228 -12.62 -8.10 -0.20
N LYS A 229 -13.51 -7.35 0.47
CA LYS A 229 -14.07 -7.73 1.78
C LYS A 229 -14.79 -9.08 1.78
N SER A 230 -15.46 -9.44 0.68
CA SER A 230 -16.09 -10.75 0.52
C SER A 230 -15.05 -11.87 0.61
N LEU A 231 -13.99 -11.80 -0.20
CA LEU A 231 -12.88 -12.76 -0.18
C LEU A 231 -12.24 -12.87 1.21
N LEU A 232 -11.99 -11.74 1.87
CA LEU A 232 -11.41 -11.73 3.21
C LEU A 232 -12.35 -12.37 4.25
N ASN A 233 -13.67 -12.16 4.13
CA ASN A 233 -14.65 -12.80 4.99
C ASN A 233 -14.76 -14.30 4.74
N ASP A 234 -14.69 -14.74 3.48
CA ASP A 234 -14.67 -16.16 3.12
C ASP A 234 -13.47 -16.86 3.76
N ALA A 235 -12.28 -16.25 3.62
CA ALA A 235 -11.05 -16.78 4.22
C ALA A 235 -11.11 -16.81 5.76
N ARG A 236 -11.67 -15.77 6.39
CA ARG A 236 -11.85 -15.69 7.85
C ARG A 236 -12.83 -16.73 8.39
N SER A 237 -13.80 -17.15 7.57
CA SER A 237 -14.90 -18.05 7.97
C SER A 237 -14.62 -19.52 7.63
N MET A 238 -13.42 -19.85 7.16
CA MET A 238 -13.05 -21.23 6.85
C MET A 238 -13.14 -22.14 8.08
N HIS A 239 -13.67 -23.34 7.87
CA HIS A 239 -13.78 -24.36 8.91
C HIS A 239 -12.39 -24.81 9.39
N GLY A 240 -12.25 -25.07 10.69
CA GLY A 240 -10.99 -25.46 11.32
C GLY A 240 -10.15 -24.30 11.86
N ILE A 241 -10.58 -23.03 11.73
CA ILE A 241 -9.86 -21.92 12.36
C ILE A 241 -10.22 -21.83 13.85
N LYS A 242 -9.23 -22.01 14.74
CA LYS A 242 -9.34 -21.84 16.19
C LYS A 242 -8.72 -20.49 16.59
N ARG A 243 -9.51 -19.42 16.41
CA ARG A 243 -9.00 -18.05 16.55
C ARG A 243 -8.48 -17.75 17.95
N THR A 244 -9.13 -18.17 19.02
CA THR A 244 -8.71 -17.86 20.40
C THR A 244 -7.32 -18.41 20.70
N GLU A 245 -7.05 -19.61 20.19
CA GLU A 245 -5.80 -20.36 20.33
C GLU A 245 -4.75 -19.90 19.31
N MET A 246 -5.16 -19.20 18.25
CA MET A 246 -4.34 -18.85 17.09
C MET A 246 -3.77 -20.09 16.38
N GLU A 247 -4.60 -21.12 16.26
CA GLU A 247 -4.24 -22.41 15.67
C GLU A 247 -5.23 -22.78 14.55
N LEU A 248 -4.78 -23.68 13.67
CA LEU A 248 -5.63 -24.37 12.71
C LEU A 248 -5.84 -25.81 13.15
N ASP A 249 -7.04 -26.32 12.97
CA ASP A 249 -7.31 -27.74 13.05
C ASP A 249 -6.92 -28.40 11.73
N HIS A 250 -5.67 -28.88 11.65
CA HIS A 250 -5.09 -29.47 10.44
C HIS A 250 -5.85 -30.69 9.93
N ALA A 251 -6.69 -31.34 10.75
CA ALA A 251 -7.49 -32.49 10.33
C ALA A 251 -8.70 -32.08 9.46
N VAL A 252 -9.22 -30.87 9.64
CA VAL A 252 -10.45 -30.41 8.96
C VAL A 252 -10.25 -29.16 8.12
N PHE A 253 -9.13 -28.45 8.30
CA PHE A 253 -8.85 -27.22 7.56
C PHE A 253 -8.51 -27.52 6.09
N ASN A 254 -9.22 -26.88 5.17
CA ASN A 254 -9.01 -27.08 3.73
C ASN A 254 -7.86 -26.19 3.21
N PHE A 255 -6.63 -26.70 3.28
CA PHE A 255 -5.43 -26.00 2.81
C PHE A 255 -5.48 -25.64 1.32
N THR A 256 -6.03 -26.53 0.49
CA THR A 256 -6.13 -26.28 -0.95
C THR A 256 -7.01 -25.08 -1.24
N HIS A 257 -8.17 -25.00 -0.60
CA HIS A 257 -9.07 -23.85 -0.73
C HIS A 257 -8.44 -22.57 -0.18
N TYR A 258 -7.71 -22.64 0.95
CA TYR A 258 -6.98 -21.51 1.50
C TYR A 258 -6.01 -20.92 0.46
N PHE A 259 -5.22 -21.77 -0.20
CA PHE A 259 -4.23 -21.30 -1.17
C PHE A 259 -4.88 -20.72 -2.43
N ILE A 260 -6.05 -21.21 -2.84
CA ILE A 260 -6.85 -20.58 -3.91
C ILE A 260 -7.26 -19.17 -3.48
N LEU A 261 -7.87 -19.00 -2.30
CA LEU A 261 -8.29 -17.69 -1.79
C LEU A 261 -7.10 -16.72 -1.66
N LEU A 262 -5.97 -17.19 -1.13
CA LEU A 262 -4.75 -16.40 -1.02
C LEU A 262 -4.23 -15.98 -2.39
N HIS A 263 -4.23 -16.89 -3.37
CA HIS A 263 -3.80 -16.58 -4.72
C HIS A 263 -4.67 -15.49 -5.36
N ARG A 264 -6.00 -15.63 -5.24
CA ARG A 264 -6.96 -14.62 -5.69
C ARG A 264 -6.73 -13.27 -5.01
N LEU A 265 -6.47 -13.25 -3.70
CA LEU A 265 -6.17 -12.02 -2.96
C LEU A 265 -4.91 -11.33 -3.48
N ILE A 266 -3.81 -12.08 -3.68
CA ILE A 266 -2.55 -11.52 -4.18
C ILE A 266 -2.74 -10.99 -5.60
N TYR A 267 -3.41 -11.76 -6.46
CA TYR A 267 -3.71 -11.36 -7.83
C TYR A 267 -4.60 -10.10 -7.86
N TYR A 268 -5.69 -10.07 -7.10
CA TYR A 268 -6.53 -8.88 -6.93
C TYR A 268 -5.70 -7.67 -6.50
N SER A 269 -4.83 -7.87 -5.51
CA SER A 269 -4.03 -6.80 -4.91
C SER A 269 -3.06 -6.16 -5.91
N ARG A 270 -2.45 -6.95 -6.80
CA ARG A 270 -1.64 -6.43 -7.94
C ARG A 270 -2.43 -5.51 -8.85
N HIS A 271 -3.71 -5.80 -9.04
CA HIS A 271 -4.56 -5.10 -10.00
C HIS A 271 -5.35 -3.93 -9.39
N ARG A 272 -5.43 -3.84 -8.05
CA ARG A 272 -6.33 -2.90 -7.37
C ARG A 272 -5.70 -2.13 -6.21
N LEU A 273 -4.74 -2.73 -5.50
CA LEU A 273 -4.26 -2.23 -4.21
C LEU A 273 -2.83 -1.69 -4.25
N THR A 274 -2.19 -1.65 -5.41
CA THR A 274 -0.91 -0.94 -5.51
C THR A 274 -1.14 0.57 -5.56
N THR A 275 -0.18 1.34 -5.07
CA THR A 275 -0.18 2.81 -5.17
C THR A 275 -0.39 3.28 -6.61
N ARG A 276 0.23 2.63 -7.60
CA ARG A 276 -0.01 2.89 -9.02
C ARG A 276 -1.49 2.68 -9.39
N LYS A 277 -2.09 1.56 -9.00
CA LYS A 277 -3.49 1.24 -9.35
C LYS A 277 -4.50 2.15 -8.66
N LEU A 278 -4.21 2.59 -7.44
CA LEU A 278 -5.02 3.60 -6.76
C LEU A 278 -4.91 4.98 -7.43
N THR A 279 -3.73 5.38 -7.91
CA THR A 279 -3.60 6.59 -8.73
C THR A 279 -4.32 6.45 -10.06
N GLU A 280 -4.23 5.31 -10.75
CA GLU A 280 -5.02 5.05 -11.98
C GLU A 280 -6.52 5.17 -11.70
N TYR A 281 -7.00 4.71 -10.55
CA TYR A 281 -8.39 4.92 -10.12
C TYR A 281 -8.75 6.41 -9.95
N ILE A 282 -7.90 7.19 -9.29
CA ILE A 282 -8.10 8.64 -9.13
C ILE A 282 -8.20 9.31 -10.51
N LEU A 283 -7.25 9.04 -11.40
CA LEU A 283 -7.19 9.62 -12.75
C LEU A 283 -8.40 9.21 -13.60
N LYS A 284 -8.84 7.94 -13.51
CA LYS A 284 -10.05 7.46 -14.17
C LYS A 284 -11.30 8.17 -13.65
N THR A 285 -11.38 8.38 -12.34
CA THR A 285 -12.53 9.03 -11.67
C THR A 285 -12.70 10.49 -12.13
N VAL A 286 -11.60 11.19 -12.40
CA VAL A 286 -11.63 12.57 -12.93
C VAL A 286 -11.55 12.65 -14.46
N ASN A 287 -11.70 11.51 -15.16
CA ASN A 287 -11.61 11.39 -16.61
C ASN A 287 -10.31 11.96 -17.24
N TYR A 288 -9.20 11.94 -16.51
CA TYR A 288 -7.95 12.58 -16.91
C TYR A 288 -7.38 12.06 -18.26
N SER A 289 -7.73 10.84 -18.66
CA SER A 289 -7.27 10.24 -19.92
C SER A 289 -8.16 10.54 -21.14
N GLN A 290 -9.43 10.91 -20.95
CA GLN A 290 -10.37 11.17 -22.07
C GLN A 290 -10.31 12.61 -22.57
N HIS A 291 -9.71 13.52 -21.80
CA HIS A 291 -9.71 14.96 -22.09
C HIS A 291 -8.41 15.47 -22.75
N GLN A 292 -7.45 14.59 -23.06
CA GLN A 292 -6.10 15.01 -23.44
C GLN A 292 -5.58 14.21 -24.66
N ASN A 293 -5.34 14.88 -25.78
CA ASN A 293 -4.46 14.37 -26.82
C ASN A 293 -3.06 14.19 -26.20
N MET A 294 -2.58 12.95 -26.13
CA MET A 294 -1.35 12.50 -25.45
C MET A 294 -0.03 13.00 -26.09
N SER A 295 0.06 14.29 -26.41
CA SER A 295 1.29 14.95 -26.86
C SER A 295 1.96 15.72 -25.72
N ALA A 296 2.95 15.09 -25.09
CA ALA A 296 4.18 15.67 -24.52
C ALA A 296 4.13 16.87 -23.52
N ARG A 297 3.00 17.31 -22.97
CA ARG A 297 2.98 18.54 -22.13
C ARG A 297 2.22 18.50 -20.81
N ASN A 298 1.70 17.35 -20.39
CA ASN A 298 0.76 17.37 -19.27
C ASN A 298 1.46 17.35 -17.93
N SER A 299 1.70 18.53 -17.36
CA SER A 299 2.34 18.67 -16.06
C SER A 299 1.31 18.63 -14.93
N VAL A 300 1.65 17.94 -13.84
CA VAL A 300 0.82 17.81 -12.65
C VAL A 300 1.55 18.45 -11.47
N LEU A 301 0.84 19.27 -10.69
CA LEU A 301 1.34 19.78 -9.42
C LEU A 301 0.81 18.93 -8.28
N TYR A 302 1.71 18.30 -7.54
CA TYR A 302 1.41 17.61 -6.28
C TYR A 302 1.82 18.49 -5.11
N ILE A 303 0.83 18.97 -4.36
CA ILE A 303 1.01 19.77 -3.15
C ILE A 303 1.17 18.81 -1.98
N SER A 304 2.40 18.71 -1.48
CA SER A 304 2.80 17.88 -0.35
C SER A 304 3.26 18.77 0.82
N HIS A 305 3.69 18.13 1.90
CA HIS A 305 4.45 18.71 3.01
C HIS A 305 5.63 17.80 3.38
N ALA A 306 6.63 18.37 4.05
CA ALA A 306 7.86 17.65 4.41
C ALA A 306 7.65 16.54 5.45
N SER A 307 6.63 16.64 6.30
CA SER A 307 6.35 15.65 7.35
C SER A 307 5.83 14.31 6.76
N PRO A 308 6.13 13.17 7.40
CA PRO A 308 5.59 11.88 7.01
C PRO A 308 4.06 11.80 7.15
N ASP A 309 3.41 11.22 6.16
CA ASP A 309 1.97 10.97 6.11
C ASP A 309 1.73 9.82 5.13
N TYR A 310 1.21 8.70 5.63
CA TYR A 310 1.02 7.49 4.83
C TYR A 310 0.22 7.72 3.55
N MET A 311 -0.90 8.42 3.62
CA MET A 311 -1.77 8.59 2.44
C MET A 311 -1.06 9.49 1.42
N LYS A 312 -0.54 10.63 1.89
CA LYS A 312 0.18 11.57 1.03
C LYS A 312 1.41 10.92 0.38
N ASP A 313 2.20 10.17 1.15
CA ASP A 313 3.46 9.58 0.69
C ASP A 313 3.19 8.41 -0.28
N LEU A 314 2.23 7.54 0.04
CA LEU A 314 1.86 6.43 -0.85
C LEU A 314 1.23 6.93 -2.15
N MET A 315 0.40 7.97 -2.10
CA MET A 315 -0.15 8.58 -3.32
C MET A 315 0.93 9.31 -4.11
N LEU A 316 1.85 10.04 -3.46
CA LEU A 316 2.99 10.65 -4.13
C LEU A 316 3.81 9.60 -4.89
N HIS A 317 4.04 8.43 -4.28
CA HIS A 317 4.71 7.32 -4.96
C HIS A 317 3.95 6.89 -6.22
N GLY A 318 2.64 6.66 -6.13
CA GLY A 318 1.81 6.27 -7.28
C GLY A 318 1.80 7.31 -8.41
N PHE A 319 1.63 8.60 -8.08
CA PHE A 319 1.71 9.71 -9.03
C PHE A 319 3.10 9.81 -9.67
N THR A 320 4.18 9.61 -8.91
CA THR A 320 5.55 9.66 -9.44
C THR A 320 5.79 8.57 -10.48
N LEU A 321 5.30 7.35 -10.24
CA LEU A 321 5.43 6.24 -11.19
C LEU A 321 4.71 6.50 -12.53
N ILE A 322 3.57 7.20 -12.49
CA ILE A 322 2.76 7.50 -13.67
C ILE A 322 3.32 8.70 -14.45
N PHE A 323 3.57 9.81 -13.75
CA PHE A 323 3.87 11.09 -14.39
C PHE A 323 5.37 11.35 -14.57
N LYS A 324 6.23 10.73 -13.73
CA LYS A 324 7.70 10.84 -13.79
C LYS A 324 8.13 12.32 -13.89
N GLU A 325 8.86 12.68 -14.95
CA GLU A 325 9.32 14.05 -15.20
C GLU A 325 8.21 15.10 -15.22
N ASN A 326 6.98 14.73 -15.54
CA ASN A 326 5.85 15.65 -15.60
C ASN A 326 5.17 15.89 -14.24
N LEU A 327 5.57 15.17 -13.19
CA LEU A 327 5.09 15.44 -11.83
C LEU A 327 5.99 16.48 -11.18
N HIS A 328 5.44 17.59 -10.76
CA HIS A 328 6.11 18.61 -9.94
C HIS A 328 5.57 18.57 -8.52
N VAL A 329 6.45 18.50 -7.52
CA VAL A 329 6.06 18.32 -6.12
C VAL A 329 6.42 19.56 -5.30
N TYR A 330 5.44 20.21 -4.68
CA TYR A 330 5.71 21.22 -3.66
C TYR A 330 6.03 20.55 -2.32
N GLU A 331 7.11 20.97 -1.66
CA GLU A 331 7.64 20.34 -0.43
C GLU A 331 7.79 18.80 -0.53
N PRO A 332 8.64 18.30 -1.45
CA PRO A 332 8.83 16.86 -1.61
C PRO A 332 9.50 16.24 -0.36
N PRO A 333 8.94 15.17 0.22
CA PRO A 333 9.45 14.54 1.44
C PRO A 333 10.79 13.82 1.15
N GLU A 334 11.89 14.35 1.68
CA GLU A 334 13.24 13.85 1.37
C GLU A 334 13.42 12.36 1.67
N PHE A 335 12.83 11.84 2.75
CA PHE A 335 12.97 10.45 3.20
C PHE A 335 12.44 9.39 2.21
N MET A 336 11.61 9.79 1.24
CA MET A 336 11.14 8.90 0.17
C MET A 336 12.19 8.72 -0.94
N TYR A 337 13.10 9.67 -1.12
CA TYR A 337 14.06 9.70 -2.21
C TYR A 337 15.46 9.32 -1.74
N LYS A 338 15.82 9.72 -0.54
CA LYS A 338 17.13 9.42 0.02
C LYS A 338 17.13 9.54 1.53
N TYR A 339 18.20 9.09 2.13
CA TYR A 339 18.52 9.46 3.49
C TYR A 339 18.83 10.96 3.57
N SER A 340 18.21 11.65 4.52
CA SER A 340 18.53 13.05 4.80
C SER A 340 19.89 13.10 5.50
N PHE A 341 20.96 13.35 4.74
CA PHE A 341 22.30 13.51 5.28
C PHE A 341 22.78 14.94 5.11
N LYS A 342 23.13 15.60 6.21
CA LYS A 342 23.97 16.80 6.21
C LYS A 342 25.39 16.56 6.72
N ASN A 343 25.69 15.40 7.31
CA ASN A 343 27.03 15.01 7.82
C ASN A 343 27.21 13.49 7.74
N THR A 344 28.43 12.99 8.01
CA THR A 344 28.78 11.56 8.16
C THR A 344 28.06 10.95 9.37
N TRP A 345 26.87 10.39 9.14
CA TRP A 345 26.08 9.70 10.16
C TRP A 345 26.40 8.20 10.16
N THR A 346 26.52 7.60 11.35
CA THR A 346 26.65 6.13 11.51
C THR A 346 25.30 5.45 11.28
N PHE A 347 25.29 4.13 11.04
CA PHE A 347 24.06 3.32 10.97
C PHE A 347 23.11 3.59 12.15
N ASN A 348 23.64 3.70 13.37
CA ASN A 348 22.87 3.99 14.57
C ASN A 348 22.18 5.35 14.52
N SER A 349 22.86 6.34 13.95
CA SER A 349 22.35 7.70 13.83
C SER A 349 21.23 7.75 12.79
N THR A 350 21.37 7.08 11.65
CA THR A 350 20.29 6.90 10.64
C THR A 350 19.09 6.18 11.24
N GLN A 351 19.33 5.05 11.91
CA GLN A 351 18.29 4.31 12.62
C GLN A 351 17.54 5.20 13.63
N LYS A 352 18.25 6.06 14.39
CA LYS A 352 17.63 6.98 15.35
C LYS A 352 16.75 8.04 14.67
N TYR A 353 17.16 8.55 13.51
CA TYR A 353 16.35 9.47 12.72
C TYR A 353 15.05 8.79 12.27
N TYR A 354 15.13 7.64 11.61
CA TYR A 354 13.96 6.93 11.10
C TYR A 354 13.04 6.43 12.24
N ARG A 355 13.61 5.93 13.34
CA ARG A 355 12.84 5.53 14.54
C ARG A 355 12.03 6.66 15.15
N LYS A 356 12.58 7.87 15.17
CA LYS A 356 11.91 9.03 15.77
C LYS A 356 10.97 9.72 14.81
N ALA A 357 11.30 9.73 13.52
CA ALA A 357 10.61 10.54 12.53
C ALA A 357 9.52 9.78 11.78
N LEU A 358 9.71 8.49 11.48
CA LEU A 358 8.81 7.73 10.62
C LEU A 358 7.97 6.72 11.41
N TYR A 359 6.66 6.72 11.17
CA TYR A 359 5.79 5.67 11.70
C TYR A 359 6.20 4.31 11.13
N GLY A 360 6.17 3.27 11.97
CA GLY A 360 6.53 1.91 11.58
C GLY A 360 7.95 1.77 11.05
N LEU A 361 8.87 2.66 11.46
CA LEU A 361 10.27 2.73 10.99
C LEU A 361 10.43 3.07 9.50
N GLY A 362 9.35 3.48 8.82
CA GLY A 362 9.34 3.69 7.38
C GLY A 362 9.13 2.43 6.55
N TYR A 363 8.81 1.28 7.17
CA TYR A 363 8.50 0.06 6.46
C TYR A 363 7.39 0.33 5.44
N GLY A 364 7.62 -0.14 4.21
CA GLY A 364 6.62 0.00 3.17
C GLY A 364 6.60 1.33 2.41
N TYR A 365 7.48 2.31 2.68
CA TYR A 365 7.48 3.55 1.88
C TYR A 365 8.76 4.39 1.92
N ALA A 366 9.60 4.27 2.95
CA ALA A 366 10.88 4.96 2.97
C ALA A 366 11.72 4.55 1.75
N LEU A 367 12.40 5.52 1.13
CA LEU A 367 13.30 5.31 -0.03
C LEU A 367 12.67 4.67 -1.26
N SER A 368 11.34 4.55 -1.29
CA SER A 368 10.63 3.95 -2.41
C SER A 368 10.76 4.73 -3.73
N LEU A 369 11.18 5.99 -3.66
CA LEU A 369 11.45 6.87 -4.79
C LEU A 369 12.95 7.14 -4.98
N ARG A 370 13.84 6.26 -4.48
CA ARG A 370 15.31 6.43 -4.62
C ARG A 370 15.78 6.64 -6.06
N ASN A 371 15.17 5.92 -7.01
CA ASN A 371 15.49 6.03 -8.43
C ASN A 371 15.00 7.36 -9.06
N TYR A 372 14.29 8.19 -8.30
CA TYR A 372 13.74 9.47 -8.70
C TYR A 372 14.35 10.65 -7.91
N GLU A 373 15.53 10.48 -7.31
CA GLU A 373 16.19 11.54 -6.51
C GLU A 373 16.39 12.84 -7.32
N HIS A 374 16.58 12.74 -8.65
CA HIS A 374 16.70 13.91 -9.51
C HIS A 374 15.43 14.78 -9.53
N LEU A 375 14.24 14.18 -9.43
CA LEU A 375 12.98 14.91 -9.33
C LEU A 375 12.90 15.70 -8.03
N TRP A 376 13.29 15.08 -6.91
CA TRP A 376 13.38 15.76 -5.62
C TRP A 376 14.34 16.95 -5.68
N ARG A 377 15.52 16.80 -6.31
CA ARG A 377 16.50 17.90 -6.46
C ARG A 377 15.92 19.05 -7.27
N ARG A 378 15.27 18.74 -8.40
CA ARG A 378 14.61 19.72 -9.27
C ARG A 378 13.53 20.48 -8.50
N ASP A 379 12.60 19.76 -7.90
CA ASP A 379 11.43 20.35 -7.25
C ASP A 379 11.79 21.15 -6.00
N LYS A 380 12.78 20.68 -5.23
CA LYS A 380 13.33 21.45 -4.11
C LYS A 380 13.95 22.77 -4.56
N ALA A 381 14.54 22.84 -5.76
CA ALA A 381 15.07 24.08 -6.30
C ALA A 381 13.95 24.97 -6.87
N GLU A 382 13.14 24.42 -7.78
CA GLU A 382 12.13 25.15 -8.56
C GLU A 382 10.92 25.59 -7.73
N LEU A 383 10.50 24.79 -6.75
CA LEU A 383 9.29 25.01 -5.96
C LEU A 383 9.58 25.31 -4.48
N SER A 384 10.79 25.81 -4.20
CA SER A 384 11.22 26.23 -2.86
C SER A 384 10.42 27.41 -2.29
N SER A 385 9.69 28.16 -3.13
CA SER A 385 8.97 29.37 -2.73
C SER A 385 7.51 29.33 -3.13
N GLU A 386 6.62 29.66 -2.19
CA GLU A 386 5.19 29.84 -2.44
C GLU A 386 4.89 30.84 -3.56
N ARG A 387 5.73 31.88 -3.72
CA ARG A 387 5.55 32.88 -4.78
C ARG A 387 5.65 32.24 -6.17
N VAL A 388 6.62 31.34 -6.35
CA VAL A 388 6.82 30.64 -7.63
C VAL A 388 5.64 29.71 -7.90
N VAL A 389 5.20 28.96 -6.89
CA VAL A 389 4.03 28.08 -7.00
C VAL A 389 2.78 28.87 -7.38
N LYS A 390 2.49 29.99 -6.70
CA LYS A 390 1.36 30.87 -7.03
C LYS A 390 1.45 31.44 -8.45
N GLN A 391 2.64 31.79 -8.93
CA GLN A 391 2.84 32.23 -10.32
C GLN A 391 2.56 31.09 -11.33
N HIS A 392 2.98 29.86 -11.04
CA HIS A 392 2.66 28.71 -11.89
C HIS A 392 1.16 28.43 -11.94
N ILE A 393 0.47 28.53 -10.80
CA ILE A 393 -0.99 28.39 -10.70
C ILE A 393 -1.69 29.49 -11.51
N LEU A 394 -1.29 30.76 -11.32
CA LEU A 394 -1.85 31.91 -12.05
C LEU A 394 -1.72 31.76 -13.57
N ARG A 395 -0.57 31.25 -14.03
CA ARG A 395 -0.31 31.00 -15.46
C ARG A 395 -0.96 29.71 -15.99
N ARG A 396 -1.72 29.00 -15.16
CA ARG A 396 -2.35 27.70 -15.50
C ARG A 396 -1.35 26.70 -16.08
N LYS A 397 -0.15 26.63 -15.49
CA LYS A 397 0.96 25.76 -15.96
C LYS A 397 0.60 24.27 -15.96
N TYR A 398 -0.24 23.85 -15.00
CA TYR A 398 -0.53 22.44 -14.75
C TYR A 398 -1.90 22.07 -15.31
N ASP A 399 -2.08 20.81 -15.71
CA ASP A 399 -3.38 20.28 -16.13
C ASP A 399 -4.21 19.76 -14.97
N LEU A 400 -3.52 19.42 -13.88
CA LEU A 400 -4.09 18.81 -12.69
C LEU A 400 -3.31 19.30 -11.47
N ILE A 401 -4.05 19.65 -10.42
CA ILE A 401 -3.50 20.00 -9.12
C ILE A 401 -4.01 18.99 -8.10
N VAL A 402 -3.08 18.38 -7.38
CA VAL A 402 -3.35 17.33 -6.39
C VAL A 402 -2.90 17.82 -5.02
N PHE A 403 -3.81 17.94 -4.08
CA PHE A 403 -3.48 18.15 -2.67
C PHE A 403 -3.34 16.77 -2.01
N GLY A 404 -2.11 16.38 -1.67
CA GLY A 404 -1.81 15.06 -1.12
C GLY A 404 -2.32 14.82 0.30
N SER A 405 -2.53 15.90 1.07
CA SER A 405 -3.11 15.86 2.41
C SER A 405 -3.84 17.18 2.67
N ILE A 406 -5.09 17.30 2.23
CA ILE A 406 -5.81 18.58 2.23
C ILE A 406 -6.04 19.16 3.63
N ILE A 407 -6.20 18.30 4.64
CA ILE A 407 -6.42 18.74 6.02
C ILE A 407 -5.17 19.42 6.59
N ARG A 408 -3.98 18.89 6.25
CA ARG A 408 -2.67 19.34 6.76
C ARG A 408 -2.04 20.42 5.89
N GLU A 409 -2.24 20.37 4.58
CA GLU A 409 -1.69 21.31 3.62
C GLU A 409 -2.75 21.77 2.61
N ASN A 410 -3.30 22.96 2.85
CA ASN A 410 -4.33 23.60 2.04
C ASN A 410 -3.98 25.05 1.68
N ARG A 411 -2.72 25.50 1.90
CA ARG A 411 -2.36 26.93 1.78
C ARG A 411 -2.60 27.53 0.41
N PHE A 412 -2.67 26.70 -0.63
CA PHE A 412 -2.96 27.10 -2.00
C PHE A 412 -4.42 26.84 -2.43
N PHE A 413 -5.25 26.18 -1.60
CA PHE A 413 -6.56 25.67 -2.03
C PHE A 413 -7.48 26.78 -2.54
N ASP A 414 -7.76 27.79 -1.72
CA ASP A 414 -8.64 28.91 -2.12
C ASP A 414 -8.07 29.73 -3.28
N PHE A 415 -6.76 29.71 -3.48
CA PHE A 415 -6.14 30.35 -4.64
C PHE A 415 -6.32 29.50 -5.90
N VAL A 416 -6.13 28.18 -5.80
CA VAL A 416 -6.30 27.23 -6.91
C VAL A 416 -7.74 27.25 -7.43
N THR A 417 -8.74 27.29 -6.54
CA THR A 417 -10.17 27.30 -6.93
C THR A 417 -10.59 28.55 -7.69
N GLN A 418 -9.80 29.63 -7.67
CA GLN A 418 -10.04 30.82 -8.48
C GLN A 418 -9.61 30.66 -9.95
N TYR A 419 -8.68 29.72 -10.23
CA TYR A 419 -8.08 29.57 -11.56
C TYR A 419 -8.31 28.21 -12.21
N TYR A 420 -8.70 27.19 -11.45
CA TYR A 420 -8.91 25.83 -11.92
C TYR A 420 -10.34 25.37 -11.71
N GLU A 421 -10.86 24.65 -12.69
CA GLU A 421 -12.17 24.00 -12.62
C GLU A 421 -12.12 22.79 -11.67
N GLN A 422 -13.25 22.47 -11.03
CA GLN A 422 -13.34 21.44 -10.00
C GLN A 422 -12.71 20.09 -10.39
N TYR A 423 -12.95 19.61 -11.62
CA TYR A 423 -12.42 18.31 -12.06
C TYR A 423 -10.90 18.29 -12.27
N LYS A 424 -10.24 19.47 -12.28
CA LYS A 424 -8.77 19.62 -12.32
C LYS A 424 -8.14 19.73 -10.93
N ILE A 425 -8.95 19.71 -9.88
CA ILE A 425 -8.49 19.82 -8.50
C ILE A 425 -8.84 18.52 -7.79
N ILE A 426 -7.80 17.76 -7.42
CA ILE A 426 -7.93 16.56 -6.62
C ILE A 426 -7.53 16.91 -5.19
N VAL A 427 -8.35 16.53 -4.22
CA VAL A 427 -8.00 16.60 -2.81
C VAL A 427 -8.01 15.21 -2.21
N ILE A 428 -6.91 14.86 -1.54
CA ILE A 428 -6.74 13.59 -0.84
C ILE A 428 -6.79 13.88 0.65
N ASP A 429 -7.66 13.15 1.34
CA ASP A 429 -7.84 13.19 2.77
C ASP A 429 -7.56 11.81 3.37
N GLY A 430 -6.44 11.76 4.09
CA GLY A 430 -5.95 10.58 4.76
C GLY A 430 -6.22 10.57 6.26
N GLU A 431 -7.05 11.43 6.85
CA GLU A 431 -7.23 11.46 8.30
C GLU A 431 -8.04 10.27 8.83
N ASP A 432 -7.71 9.81 10.04
CA ASP A 432 -8.53 8.82 10.79
C ASP A 432 -9.82 9.49 11.33
N GLU A 433 -9.76 10.80 11.63
CA GLU A 433 -10.82 11.53 12.32
C GLU A 433 -11.87 12.12 11.36
N MET A 434 -13.14 12.00 11.74
CA MET A 434 -14.28 12.33 10.87
C MET A 434 -14.78 13.79 11.00
N LYS A 435 -14.25 14.56 11.96
CA LYS A 435 -14.74 15.90 12.30
C LYS A 435 -13.82 17.01 11.77
N ASP A 436 -13.94 17.35 10.49
CA ASP A 436 -13.36 18.60 9.98
C ASP A 436 -14.43 19.34 9.15
N ILE A 437 -14.86 20.49 9.68
CA ILE A 437 -15.92 21.32 9.09
C ILE A 437 -15.58 21.80 7.67
N ARG A 438 -14.30 21.80 7.29
CA ARG A 438 -13.80 22.28 5.99
C ARG A 438 -14.02 21.23 4.89
N ARG A 439 -14.30 19.97 5.21
CA ARG A 439 -14.49 18.89 4.22
C ARG A 439 -15.56 19.24 3.19
N SER A 440 -16.69 19.75 3.66
CA SER A 440 -17.80 20.15 2.79
C SER A 440 -17.41 21.30 1.85
N HIS A 441 -16.60 22.27 2.32
CA HIS A 441 -16.06 23.35 1.48
C HIS A 441 -15.14 22.81 0.39
N TYR A 442 -14.21 21.92 0.75
CA TYR A 442 -13.30 21.32 -0.22
C TYR A 442 -14.04 20.46 -1.25
N ALA A 443 -15.00 19.64 -0.82
CA ALA A 443 -15.75 18.75 -1.70
C ALA A 443 -16.68 19.48 -2.68
N ARG A 444 -17.02 20.75 -2.39
CA ARG A 444 -17.76 21.61 -3.32
C ARG A 444 -16.91 22.17 -4.46
N HIS A 445 -15.59 22.23 -4.29
CA HIS A 445 -14.70 22.90 -5.24
C HIS A 445 -13.62 21.98 -5.81
N ALA A 446 -13.55 20.73 -5.36
CA ALA A 446 -12.59 19.73 -5.83
C ALA A 446 -13.21 18.33 -5.92
N MET A 447 -12.51 17.42 -6.59
CA MET A 447 -12.76 15.98 -6.58
C MET A 447 -12.17 15.39 -5.29
N TYR A 448 -13.03 14.98 -4.36
CA TYR A 448 -12.64 14.64 -3.00
C TYR A 448 -12.45 13.15 -2.79
N PHE A 449 -11.21 12.71 -2.55
CA PHE A 449 -10.87 11.33 -2.24
C PHE A 449 -10.61 11.18 -0.74
N LEU A 450 -11.36 10.29 -0.10
CA LEU A 450 -11.37 10.12 1.36
C LEU A 450 -11.12 8.67 1.75
N ARG A 451 -10.18 8.45 2.67
CA ARG A 451 -9.81 7.11 3.18
C ARG A 451 -10.91 6.47 4.00
N GLU A 452 -11.47 7.22 4.95
CA GLU A 452 -12.45 6.71 5.92
C GLU A 452 -13.79 7.44 5.76
N ILE A 453 -14.63 6.89 4.88
CA ILE A 453 -15.95 7.44 4.59
C ILE A 453 -16.99 6.73 5.48
N PRO A 454 -17.57 7.40 6.49
CA PRO A 454 -18.71 6.89 7.24
C PRO A 454 -19.95 6.71 6.36
N ASP A 455 -20.78 5.73 6.74
CA ASP A 455 -22.09 5.54 6.11
C ASP A 455 -23.06 6.70 6.42
N ASP A 456 -22.90 7.35 7.58
CA ASP A 456 -23.67 8.53 7.99
C ASP A 456 -22.91 9.83 7.69
N CYS A 457 -23.47 10.63 6.78
CA CYS A 457 -22.90 11.91 6.37
C CYS A 457 -22.89 12.99 7.46
N ASN A 458 -23.72 12.86 8.50
CA ASN A 458 -23.74 13.81 9.63
C ASN A 458 -22.44 13.75 10.45
N LYS A 459 -21.64 12.68 10.28
CA LYS A 459 -20.33 12.58 10.92
C LYS A 459 -19.28 13.50 10.31
N PHE A 460 -19.56 14.08 9.14
CA PHE A 460 -18.70 15.06 8.47
C PHE A 460 -18.98 16.51 8.83
N SER A 461 -20.16 16.80 9.41
CA SER A 461 -20.63 18.17 9.72
C SER A 461 -20.25 18.63 11.10
#